data_AF-A0A818AL14-F1
#
_entry.id   AF-A0A818AL14-F1
#
_cell.length_a   1.000
_cell.length_b   1.000
_cell.length_c   1.000
_cell.angle_alpha   90.00
_cell.angle_beta   90.00
_cell.angle_gamma   90.00
#
_symmetry.space_group_name_H-M   'P 1'
#
loop_
_entity.id
_entity.type
_entity.pdbx_description
1 polymer ?
#
loop_
_entity_poly.entity_id
_entity_poly.type
_entity_poly.pdbx_seq_one_letter_code
_entity_poly.pdbx_strand_id
1 'polypeptide(L)'
;MTKTNTYEELPNNICPLTEIFQKVVSLLNRLLKSNAIIKEQHKELHPHRDKLVLAHLYFIPKSRKPLTPLRPISSCINGPTACISSFLQFLLGPVFLKVAQQTTFTSGIDVVRALQKYRDSGRLKPTTLFVTFDVTDLYTMIPRQGAIDRLS
;
A
#
# COMPACT_ATOMS: atom_id res chain seq x y z
N MET A 1 3.81 -22.59 -4.68
CA MET A 1 3.76 -21.75 -3.45
C MET A 1 2.47 -22.05 -2.72
N THR A 2 2.56 -22.32 -1.42
CA THR A 2 1.42 -22.69 -0.57
C THR A 2 0.58 -21.45 -0.27
N LYS A 3 -0.74 -21.50 -0.52
CA LYS A 3 -1.65 -20.42 -0.15
C LYS A 3 -1.62 -20.26 1.37
N THR A 4 -1.37 -19.05 1.86
CA THR A 4 -1.40 -18.75 3.28
C THR A 4 -2.85 -18.68 3.75
N ASN A 5 -3.21 -19.40 4.83
CA ASN A 5 -4.51 -19.32 5.52
C ASN A 5 -4.64 -17.94 6.19
N THR A 6 -4.78 -16.89 5.38
CA THR A 6 -4.64 -15.49 5.80
C THR A 6 -5.95 -14.91 6.34
N TYR A 7 -7.07 -15.56 6.04
CA TYR A 7 -8.40 -15.13 6.43
C TYR A 7 -9.03 -16.17 7.33
N GLU A 8 -9.59 -15.72 8.44
CA GLU A 8 -10.39 -16.51 9.36
C GLU A 8 -11.81 -15.96 9.38
N GLU A 9 -12.79 -16.85 9.55
CA GLU A 9 -14.17 -16.45 9.76
C GLU A 9 -14.33 -15.91 11.18
N LEU A 10 -15.03 -14.79 11.35
CA LEU A 10 -15.20 -14.16 12.66
C LEU A 10 -16.04 -15.07 13.56
N PRO A 11 -15.54 -15.45 14.75
CA PRO A 11 -16.34 -16.24 15.68
C PRO A 11 -17.52 -15.41 16.21
N ASN A 12 -18.73 -15.97 16.09
CA ASN A 12 -19.95 -15.54 16.77
C ASN A 12 -20.57 -14.18 16.39
N ASN A 13 -20.40 -13.68 15.16
CA ASN A 13 -20.97 -12.38 14.71
C ASN A 13 -20.59 -11.17 15.58
N ILE A 14 -19.54 -11.27 16.42
CA ILE A 14 -19.06 -10.14 17.23
C ILE A 14 -18.27 -9.21 16.31
N CYS A 15 -18.71 -7.97 16.18
CA CYS A 15 -18.01 -6.96 15.40
C CYS A 15 -16.66 -6.59 16.07
N PRO A 16 -15.50 -6.88 15.46
CA PRO A 16 -14.20 -6.61 16.06
C PRO A 16 -13.83 -5.12 16.06
N LEU A 17 -14.68 -4.25 15.49
CA LEU A 17 -14.39 -2.83 15.30
C LEU A 17 -14.03 -2.13 16.61
N THR A 18 -14.76 -2.43 17.70
CA THR A 18 -14.49 -1.84 19.01
C THR A 18 -13.14 -2.27 19.56
N GLU A 19 -12.79 -3.54 19.43
CA GLU A 19 -11.49 -4.07 19.89
C GLU A 19 -10.33 -3.44 19.09
N ILE A 20 -10.46 -3.38 17.77
CA ILE A 20 -9.44 -2.77 16.89
C ILE A 20 -9.29 -1.28 17.23
N PHE A 21 -10.40 -0.56 17.44
CA PHE A 21 -10.37 0.83 17.89
C PHE A 21 -9.59 0.98 19.20
N GLN A 22 -9.88 0.15 20.21
CA GLN A 22 -9.17 0.24 21.49
C GLN A 22 -7.67 -0.07 21.35
N LYS A 23 -7.31 -1.04 20.52
CA LYS A 23 -5.89 -1.34 20.19
C LYS A 23 -5.18 -0.13 19.59
N VAL A 24 -5.83 0.57 18.66
CA VAL A 24 -5.28 1.81 18.06
C VAL A 24 -5.13 2.91 19.11
N VAL A 25 -6.16 3.17 19.91
CA VAL A 25 -6.09 4.21 20.96
C VAL A 25 -4.99 3.89 21.98
N SER A 26 -4.88 2.63 22.40
CA SER A 26 -3.82 2.19 23.31
C SER A 26 -2.43 2.38 22.71
N LEU A 27 -2.26 2.11 21.42
CA LEU A 27 -1.00 2.37 20.72
C LEU A 27 -0.65 3.86 20.72
N LEU A 28 -1.58 4.72 20.33
CA LEU A 28 -1.35 6.17 20.26
C LEU A 28 -1.03 6.76 21.63
N ASN A 29 -1.74 6.33 22.68
CA ASN A 29 -1.47 6.76 24.06
C ASN A 29 -0.08 6.34 24.51
N ARG A 30 0.36 5.13 24.17
CA ARG A 30 1.72 4.65 24.47
C ARG A 30 2.77 5.49 23.74
N LEU A 31 2.56 5.77 22.45
CA LEU A 31 3.49 6.57 21.64
C LEU A 31 3.61 8.01 22.19
N LEU A 32 2.50 8.63 22.58
CA LEU A 32 2.49 9.94 23.22
C LEU A 32 3.25 9.93 24.55
N LYS A 33 3.00 8.92 25.41
CA LYS A 33 3.68 8.77 26.70
C LYS A 33 5.19 8.57 26.54
N SER A 34 5.63 7.88 25.49
CA SER A 34 7.05 7.70 25.17
C SER A 34 7.68 8.88 24.41
N ASN A 35 6.95 9.98 24.18
CA ASN A 35 7.37 11.13 23.37
C ASN A 35 7.74 10.76 21.91
N ALA A 36 7.20 9.66 21.38
CA ALA A 36 7.42 9.25 19.99
C ALA A 36 6.53 10.05 19.02
N ILE A 37 5.45 10.64 19.52
CA ILE A 37 4.57 11.58 18.81
C ILE A 37 4.22 12.76 19.73
N ILE A 38 3.90 13.91 19.14
CA ILE A 38 3.43 15.09 19.88
C ILE A 38 1.90 15.07 20.07
N LYS A 39 1.37 15.98 20.89
CA LYS A 39 -0.08 16.06 21.19
C LYS A 39 -0.92 16.33 19.95
N GLU A 40 -0.42 17.17 19.06
CA GLU A 40 -1.08 17.55 17.81
C GLU A 40 -1.21 16.32 16.90
N GLN A 41 -0.11 15.56 16.73
CA GLN A 41 -0.11 14.30 16.01
C GLN A 41 -1.03 13.27 16.65
N HIS A 42 -1.01 13.13 17.98
CA HIS A 42 -1.92 12.22 18.68
C HIS A 42 -3.39 12.54 18.35
N LYS A 43 -3.77 13.83 18.36
CA LYS A 43 -5.12 14.29 17.99
C LYS A 43 -5.46 13.99 16.53
N GLU A 44 -4.55 14.24 15.59
CA GLU A 44 -4.76 13.98 14.16
C GLU A 44 -4.85 12.48 13.84
N LEU A 45 -4.04 11.68 14.52
CA LEU A 45 -3.99 10.23 14.34
C LEU A 45 -5.16 9.51 15.02
N HIS A 46 -5.83 10.17 15.97
CA HIS A 46 -6.92 9.57 16.71
C HIS A 46 -8.12 9.28 15.78
N PRO A 47 -8.61 8.03 15.72
CA PRO A 47 -9.75 7.70 14.89
C PRO A 47 -11.04 8.41 15.34
N HIS A 48 -11.83 8.90 14.39
CA HIS A 48 -13.12 9.53 14.63
C HIS A 48 -14.21 8.48 14.85
N ARG A 49 -14.64 8.32 16.10
CA ARG A 49 -15.58 7.26 16.51
C ARG A 49 -16.86 7.22 15.67
N ASP A 50 -17.42 8.37 15.34
CA ASP A 50 -18.70 8.50 14.65
C ASP A 50 -18.63 8.13 13.16
N LYS A 51 -17.42 8.02 12.60
CA LYS A 51 -17.19 7.70 11.18
C LYS A 51 -16.59 6.31 10.99
N LEU A 52 -16.34 5.57 12.07
CA LEU A 52 -15.63 4.30 12.02
C LEU A 52 -16.39 3.25 11.24
N VAL A 53 -15.68 2.58 10.32
CA VAL A 53 -16.22 1.47 9.53
C VAL A 53 -15.30 0.27 9.67
N LEU A 54 -15.89 -0.93 9.78
CA LEU A 54 -15.12 -2.17 9.74
C LEU A 54 -14.62 -2.41 8.32
N ALA A 55 -13.35 -2.81 8.20
CA ALA A 55 -12.79 -3.17 6.91
C ALA A 55 -13.58 -4.32 6.28
N HIS A 56 -13.88 -4.21 4.98
CA HIS A 56 -14.63 -5.22 4.26
C HIS A 56 -13.94 -5.62 2.96
N LEU A 57 -14.06 -6.90 2.64
CA LEU A 57 -13.54 -7.49 1.41
C LEU A 57 -14.61 -7.40 0.32
N TYR A 58 -14.23 -6.89 -0.86
CA TYR A 58 -15.08 -6.91 -2.04
C TYR A 58 -14.24 -7.27 -3.27
N PHE A 59 -14.91 -7.62 -4.38
CA PHE A 59 -14.26 -8.14 -5.58
C PHE A 59 -14.56 -7.27 -6.80
N ILE A 60 -13.53 -6.90 -7.55
CA ILE A 60 -13.66 -6.12 -8.79
C ILE A 60 -13.37 -7.01 -10.00
N PRO A 61 -14.21 -7.00 -11.05
CA PRO A 61 -13.95 -7.72 -12.29
C PRO A 61 -12.63 -7.30 -12.98
N LYS A 62 -11.83 -8.28 -13.41
CA LYS A 62 -10.66 -8.08 -14.28
C LYS A 62 -11.08 -8.32 -15.73
N SER A 63 -11.41 -7.25 -16.45
CA SER A 63 -12.01 -7.28 -17.80
C SER A 63 -11.14 -7.86 -18.94
N ARG A 64 -9.96 -8.43 -18.67
CA ARG A 64 -9.01 -8.90 -19.72
C ARG A 64 -8.16 -10.14 -19.38
N LYS A 65 -8.48 -10.93 -18.35
CA LYS A 65 -7.75 -12.20 -18.05
C LYS A 65 -8.74 -13.38 -18.01
N PRO A 66 -8.78 -14.27 -19.03
CA PRO A 66 -9.57 -15.49 -18.97
C PRO A 66 -9.22 -16.27 -17.70
N LEU A 67 -10.22 -16.84 -17.01
CA LEU A 67 -10.06 -17.68 -15.82
C LEU A 67 -9.59 -17.00 -14.52
N THR A 68 -9.32 -15.68 -14.50
CA THR A 68 -9.05 -14.93 -13.24
C THR A 68 -9.97 -13.71 -13.12
N PRO A 69 -11.29 -13.93 -12.93
CA PRO A 69 -12.28 -12.90 -13.19
C PRO A 69 -12.27 -11.77 -12.17
N LEU A 70 -11.71 -11.96 -10.96
CA LEU A 70 -11.89 -11.03 -9.85
C LEU A 70 -10.55 -10.59 -9.23
N ARG A 71 -10.51 -9.33 -8.78
CA ARG A 71 -9.47 -8.77 -7.92
C ARG A 71 -10.07 -8.58 -6.52
N PRO A 72 -9.59 -9.30 -5.49
CA PRO A 72 -9.99 -9.00 -4.12
C PRO A 72 -9.44 -7.63 -3.72
N ILE A 73 -10.26 -6.80 -3.08
CA ILE A 73 -9.89 -5.50 -2.53
C ILE A 73 -10.41 -5.43 -1.08
N SER A 74 -9.52 -5.07 -0.16
CA SER A 74 -9.89 -4.74 1.21
C SER A 74 -10.14 -3.24 1.30
N SER A 75 -11.38 -2.83 1.52
CA SER A 75 -11.71 -1.44 1.82
C SER A 75 -11.43 -1.18 3.30
N CYS A 76 -10.49 -0.28 3.59
CA CYS A 76 -10.19 0.19 4.94
C CYS A 76 -10.54 1.68 5.11
N ILE A 77 -11.42 2.21 4.25
CA ILE A 77 -11.87 3.61 4.30
C ILE A 77 -12.56 3.86 5.64
N ASN A 78 -12.15 4.92 6.33
CA ASN A 78 -12.58 5.26 7.69
C ASN A 78 -12.36 4.13 8.73
N GLY A 79 -11.46 3.19 8.46
CA GLY A 79 -11.06 2.18 9.42
C GLY A 79 -10.27 2.81 10.59
N PRO A 80 -10.14 2.11 11.74
CA PRO A 80 -9.41 2.61 12.90
C PRO A 80 -7.97 3.04 12.63
N THR A 81 -7.32 2.47 11.61
CA THR A 81 -5.93 2.77 11.23
C THR A 81 -5.81 3.79 10.09
N ALA A 82 -6.92 4.32 9.55
CA ALA A 82 -6.89 5.15 8.34
C ALA A 82 -6.02 6.41 8.50
N CYS A 83 -6.16 7.15 9.61
CA CYS A 83 -5.34 8.33 9.89
C CYS A 83 -3.84 7.98 10.03
N ILE A 84 -3.53 6.84 10.66
CA ILE A 84 -2.16 6.34 10.78
C ILE A 84 -1.58 6.02 9.40
N SER A 85 -2.33 5.33 8.54
CA SER A 85 -1.89 5.02 7.18
C SER A 85 -1.60 6.28 6.37
N SER A 86 -2.46 7.30 6.44
CA SER A 86 -2.25 8.59 5.77
C SER A 86 -1.01 9.32 6.29
N PHE A 87 -0.79 9.29 7.60
CA PHE A 87 0.39 9.91 8.21
C PHE A 87 1.68 9.19 7.80
N LEU A 88 1.69 7.86 7.81
CA LEU A 88 2.83 7.08 7.31
C LEU A 88 3.07 7.34 5.82
N GLN A 89 2.02 7.47 5.01
CA GLN A 89 2.17 7.84 3.61
C GLN A 89 2.80 9.22 3.43
N PHE A 90 2.41 10.20 4.25
CA PHE A 90 3.02 11.53 4.26
C PHE A 90 4.52 11.47 4.60
N LEU A 91 4.90 10.69 5.61
CA LEU A 91 6.30 10.53 6.02
C LEU A 91 7.14 9.76 5.00
N LEU A 92 6.61 8.65 4.48
CA LEU A 92 7.34 7.74 3.59
C LEU A 92 7.36 8.20 2.13
N GLY A 93 6.39 9.03 1.72
CA GLY A 93 6.24 9.51 0.35
C GLY A 93 7.52 10.11 -0.23
N PRO A 94 8.18 11.08 0.44
CA PRO A 94 9.43 11.67 -0.05
C PRO A 94 10.56 10.65 -0.19
N VAL A 95 10.69 9.71 0.74
CA VAL A 95 11.73 8.66 0.69
C VAL A 95 11.49 7.74 -0.50
N PHE A 96 10.24 7.31 -0.68
CA PHE A 96 9.84 6.50 -1.83
C PHE A 96 10.11 7.23 -3.15
N LEU A 97 9.70 8.49 -3.27
CA LEU A 97 9.86 9.28 -4.50
C LEU A 97 11.34 9.46 -4.87
N LYS A 98 12.22 9.68 -3.89
CA LYS A 98 13.67 9.78 -4.13
C LYS A 98 14.23 8.52 -4.77
N VAL A 99 13.85 7.34 -4.28
CA VAL A 99 14.30 6.04 -4.83
C VAL A 99 13.62 5.80 -6.19
N ALA A 100 12.31 6.01 -6.28
CA ALA A 100 11.55 5.76 -7.50
C ALA A 100 12.06 6.58 -8.68
N GLN A 101 12.41 7.86 -8.47
CA GLN A 101 12.98 8.73 -9.51
C GLN A 101 14.34 8.25 -10.04
N GLN A 102 15.10 7.49 -9.25
CA GLN A 102 16.41 6.98 -9.65
C GLN A 102 16.31 5.68 -10.46
N THR A 103 15.29 4.87 -10.20
CA THR A 103 15.22 3.49 -10.73
C THR A 103 14.05 3.24 -11.66
N THR A 104 13.04 4.12 -11.68
CA THR A 104 11.77 3.89 -12.40
C THR A 104 11.20 5.16 -13.01
N PHE A 105 10.31 4.99 -14.00
CA PHE A 105 9.49 6.09 -14.50
C PHE A 105 8.17 6.12 -13.75
N THR A 106 7.79 7.29 -13.24
CA THR A 106 6.54 7.49 -12.47
C THR A 106 5.34 7.83 -13.36
N SER A 107 5.56 8.11 -14.64
CA SER A 107 4.52 8.44 -15.62
C SER A 107 4.83 7.83 -16.99
N GLY A 108 3.79 7.42 -17.71
CA GLY A 108 3.92 6.93 -19.10
C GLY A 108 4.49 7.99 -20.04
N ILE A 109 4.26 9.27 -19.76
CA ILE A 109 4.82 10.38 -20.56
C ILE A 109 6.35 10.40 -20.44
N ASP A 110 6.89 10.14 -19.25
CA ASP A 110 8.34 10.14 -19.02
C ASP A 110 9.03 8.97 -19.71
N VAL A 111 8.35 7.82 -19.79
CA VAL A 111 8.79 6.68 -20.62
C VAL A 111 8.90 7.09 -22.08
N VAL A 112 7.86 7.72 -22.64
CA VAL A 112 7.86 8.16 -24.04
C VAL A 112 8.98 9.17 -24.31
N ARG A 113 9.16 10.16 -23.42
CA ARG A 113 10.26 11.15 -23.53
C ARG A 113 11.64 10.49 -23.45
N ALA A 114 11.81 9.51 -22.58
CA ALA A 114 13.07 8.77 -22.47
C ALA A 114 13.37 7.97 -23.74
N LEU A 115 12.36 7.32 -24.32
CA LEU A 115 12.48 6.61 -25.59
C LEU A 115 12.79 7.55 -26.76
N GLN A 116 12.19 8.75 -26.79
CA GLN A 116 12.52 9.77 -27.78
C GLN A 116 13.99 10.18 -27.68
N LYS A 117 14.49 10.49 -26.47
CA LYS A 117 15.92 10.79 -26.25
C LYS A 117 16.83 9.61 -26.64
N TYR A 118 16.41 8.38 -26.36
CA TYR A 118 17.13 7.18 -26.75
C TYR A 118 17.22 7.04 -28.28
N ARG A 119 16.13 7.33 -28.99
CA ARG A 119 16.10 7.42 -30.46
C ARG A 119 16.99 8.54 -30.98
N ASP A 120 16.84 9.75 -30.46
CA ASP A 120 17.54 10.94 -30.95
C ASP A 120 19.05 10.86 -30.72
N SER A 121 19.50 10.06 -29.75
CA SER A 121 20.92 9.71 -29.55
C SER A 121 21.41 8.54 -30.41
N GLY A 122 20.64 8.10 -31.41
CA GLY A 122 21.01 7.04 -32.36
C GLY A 122 21.08 5.64 -31.75
N ARG A 123 20.58 5.45 -30.52
CA ARG A 123 20.65 4.17 -29.79
C ARG A 123 19.49 3.23 -30.12
N LEU A 124 18.37 3.76 -30.63
CA LEU A 124 17.26 2.96 -31.13
C LEU A 124 17.57 2.46 -32.55
N LYS A 125 18.07 1.23 -32.66
CA LYS A 125 18.45 0.60 -33.92
C LYS A 125 17.37 -0.41 -34.36
N PRO A 126 17.32 -0.80 -35.64
CA PRO A 126 16.44 -1.89 -36.09
C PRO A 126 16.70 -3.22 -35.35
N THR A 127 17.89 -3.40 -34.78
CA THR A 127 18.27 -4.57 -33.97
C THR A 127 17.95 -4.44 -32.48
N THR A 128 17.38 -3.31 -32.04
CA THR A 128 16.99 -3.11 -30.64
C THR A 128 15.80 -4.01 -30.30
N LEU A 129 15.97 -4.85 -29.27
CA LEU A 129 14.91 -5.72 -28.76
C LEU A 129 14.20 -5.05 -27.58
N PHE A 130 12.87 -5.12 -27.60
CA PHE A 130 12.04 -4.75 -26.47
C PHE A 130 11.64 -6.00 -25.72
N VAL A 131 11.87 -5.99 -24.40
CA VAL A 131 11.53 -7.10 -23.51
C VAL A 131 10.54 -6.57 -22.48
N THR A 132 9.47 -7.31 -22.25
CA THR A 132 8.44 -6.99 -21.26
C THR A 132 8.40 -8.09 -20.20
N PHE A 133 8.29 -7.68 -18.95
CA PHE A 133 8.11 -8.57 -17.81
C PHE A 133 6.85 -8.14 -17.06
N ASP A 134 5.99 -9.09 -16.69
CA ASP A 134 4.83 -8.86 -15.82
C ASP A 134 5.09 -9.53 -14.47
N VAL A 135 5.03 -8.76 -13.39
CA VAL A 135 5.14 -9.29 -12.03
C VAL A 135 3.74 -9.64 -11.53
N THR A 136 3.49 -10.92 -11.27
CA THR A 136 2.20 -11.38 -10.75
C THR A 136 2.12 -11.23 -9.23
N ASP A 137 0.91 -10.97 -8.72
CA ASP A 137 0.60 -11.00 -7.28
C ASP A 137 1.49 -10.10 -6.39
N LEU A 138 1.96 -8.98 -6.96
CA LEU A 138 2.90 -8.05 -6.31
C LEU A 138 2.50 -7.71 -4.86
N TYR A 139 1.25 -7.35 -4.61
CA TYR A 139 0.78 -6.92 -3.29
C TYR A 139 0.72 -8.03 -2.23
N THR A 140 0.52 -9.28 -2.65
CA THR A 140 0.43 -10.41 -1.72
C THR A 140 1.78 -11.09 -1.51
N MET A 141 2.78 -10.80 -2.34
CA MET A 141 4.10 -11.44 -2.33
C MET A 141 5.23 -10.57 -1.75
N ILE A 142 4.92 -9.38 -1.21
CA ILE A 142 5.94 -8.54 -0.55
C ILE A 142 6.37 -9.22 0.76
N PRO A 143 7.66 -9.59 0.93
CA PRO A 143 8.13 -10.19 2.18
C PRO A 143 8.09 -9.14 3.29
N ARG A 144 7.28 -9.39 4.32
CA ARG A 144 7.06 -8.44 5.43
C ARG A 144 8.38 -8.00 6.09
N GLN A 145 9.25 -8.94 6.42
CA GLN A 145 10.50 -8.62 7.10
C GLN A 145 11.43 -7.78 6.21
N GLY A 146 11.60 -8.21 4.95
CA GLY A 146 12.40 -7.47 3.98
C GLY A 146 11.89 -6.06 3.71
N ALA A 147 10.58 -5.81 3.83
CA ALA A 147 10.03 -4.46 3.74
C ALA A 147 10.38 -3.59 4.96
N ILE A 148 10.37 -4.17 6.16
CA ILE A 148 10.72 -3.47 7.40
C ILE A 148 12.22 -3.12 7.42
N ASP A 149 13.08 -4.06 7.04
CA ASP A 149 14.54 -3.88 7.03
C ASP A 149 15.00 -2.79 6.04
N ARG A 150 14.16 -2.43 5.05
CA ARG A 150 14.44 -1.34 4.10
C ARG A 150 14.05 0.04 4.61
N LEU A 151 13.35 0.11 5.74
CA LEU A 151 12.93 1.35 6.39
C LEU A 151 13.84 1.77 7.57
N SER A 152 14.68 0.86 8.05
CA SER A 152 15.71 1.10 9.09
C SER A 152 17.01 1.61 8.49
#